data_AF-A0A511YT20-F1
#
_entry.id   AF-A0A511YT20-F1
#
_cell.length_a   1.000
_cell.length_b   1.000
_cell.length_c   1.000
_cell.angle_alpha   90.00
_cell.angle_beta   90.00
_cell.angle_gamma   90.00
#
_symmetry.space_group_name_H-M   'P 1'
#
loop_
_entity.id
_entity.type
_entity.pdbx_description
1 polymer ?
#
loop_
_entity_poly.entity_id
_entity_poly.type
_entity_poly.pdbx_seq_one_letter_code
_entity_poly.pdbx_strand_id
1 'polypeptide(L)'
;MISQPAGDAAAPLSGHQLSIASGEHEATVTDIGAKVRRYSVGGRDVFTPYREDEVAPAGHGALLAPWPNRLRDGRYSFGGAEYQVDLSEPKTSTALHGLVMWQRWSVVPVDDADHARGAAVTLQVRLPASGGYPFDLLLQVTYRLSDAGLHVRTTATNLGASAAPYGVGFHPWLSPGEGSLDECTFQLDAATRVLVDDRLLPTGTEPASGDYDLRAARSARGLDLDDAYLDVVRDADGLSWARLTGADGRTAAVWMDESMDCWQVCSGDHIDPTHYRRTGMAAEPMSCIADAFRTGDRLVVLEPGASHTVTWGATLL
;
A
#
# COMPACT_ATOMS: atom_id res chain seq x y z
N MET A 1 0.09 -17.90 19.01
CA MET A 1 -0.42 -18.20 17.65
C MET A 1 -1.70 -17.41 17.42
N ILE A 2 -1.66 -16.50 16.45
CA ILE A 2 -2.85 -15.78 15.96
C ILE A 2 -3.58 -16.72 15.00
N SER A 3 -4.86 -16.98 15.24
CA SER A 3 -5.72 -17.81 14.39
C SER A 3 -6.98 -17.03 14.03
N GLN A 4 -7.58 -17.32 12.88
CA GLN A 4 -8.91 -16.77 12.57
C GLN A 4 -9.94 -17.26 13.60
N PRO A 5 -10.85 -16.39 14.07
CA PRO A 5 -11.90 -16.80 14.98
C PRO A 5 -12.84 -17.80 14.29
N ALA A 6 -13.27 -18.83 15.02
CA ALA A 6 -14.25 -19.81 14.55
C ALA A 6 -15.64 -19.44 15.09
N GLY A 7 -16.62 -19.13 14.21
CA GLY A 7 -18.03 -19.00 14.59
C GLY A 7 -18.86 -17.94 13.83
N ASP A 8 -20.19 -18.08 13.92
CA ASP A 8 -21.28 -17.33 13.25
C ASP A 8 -21.47 -15.85 13.70
N ALA A 9 -20.50 -15.25 14.39
CA ALA A 9 -20.58 -13.81 14.67
C ALA A 9 -20.32 -13.05 13.36
N ALA A 10 -21.20 -12.12 13.00
CA ALA A 10 -20.98 -11.27 11.83
C ALA A 10 -19.63 -10.55 11.98
N ALA A 11 -18.70 -10.83 11.05
CA ALA A 11 -17.41 -10.17 11.04
C ALA A 11 -17.61 -8.64 10.93
N PRO A 12 -16.75 -7.82 11.57
CA PRO A 12 -16.75 -6.38 11.33
C PRO A 12 -16.62 -6.06 9.83
N LEU A 13 -17.14 -4.91 9.37
CA LEU A 13 -17.09 -4.54 7.95
C LEU A 13 -15.65 -4.48 7.41
N SER A 14 -14.67 -4.17 8.28
CA SER A 14 -13.25 -4.17 7.93
C SER A 14 -12.60 -5.56 7.89
N GLY A 15 -13.29 -6.61 8.35
CA GLY A 15 -12.80 -7.98 8.47
C GLY A 15 -12.52 -8.41 9.92
N HIS A 16 -12.06 -9.65 10.11
CA HIS A 16 -11.55 -10.13 11.38
C HIS A 16 -10.26 -9.39 11.75
N GLN A 17 -10.15 -8.99 13.02
CA GLN A 17 -9.04 -8.21 13.55
C GLN A 17 -7.92 -9.13 14.06
N LEU A 18 -6.73 -8.99 13.50
CA LEU A 18 -5.53 -9.78 13.82
C LEU A 18 -4.49 -8.86 14.46
N SER A 19 -4.45 -8.84 15.78
CA SER A 19 -3.54 -7.96 16.53
C SER A 19 -2.17 -8.60 16.72
N ILE A 20 -1.11 -7.83 16.46
CA ILE A 20 0.28 -8.16 16.78
C ILE A 20 0.89 -7.08 17.67
N ALA A 21 1.83 -7.46 18.53
CA ALA A 21 2.53 -6.51 19.41
C ALA A 21 4.00 -6.92 19.65
N SER A 22 4.87 -5.91 19.83
CA SER A 22 6.25 -6.08 20.29
C SER A 22 6.72 -4.80 20.98
N GLY A 23 7.10 -4.87 22.26
CA GLY A 23 7.44 -3.67 23.04
C GLY A 23 6.26 -2.70 23.09
N GLU A 24 6.49 -1.44 22.70
CA GLU A 24 5.45 -0.40 22.60
C GLU A 24 4.72 -0.38 21.25
N HIS A 25 5.13 -1.23 20.30
CA HIS A 25 4.52 -1.31 18.98
C HIS A 25 3.27 -2.20 19.03
N GLU A 26 2.17 -1.68 18.50
CA GLU A 26 0.91 -2.40 18.34
C GLU A 26 0.36 -2.19 16.94
N ALA A 27 -0.01 -3.28 16.25
CA ALA A 27 -0.69 -3.21 14.96
C ALA A 27 -1.89 -4.14 14.91
N THR A 28 -2.91 -3.74 14.16
CA THR A 28 -4.07 -4.56 13.84
C THR A 28 -4.17 -4.72 12.34
N VAL A 29 -3.99 -5.95 11.88
CA VAL A 29 -4.19 -6.35 10.47
C VAL A 29 -5.59 -6.93 10.32
N THR A 30 -6.28 -6.68 9.20
CA THR A 30 -7.58 -7.30 8.94
C THR A 30 -7.50 -8.36 7.85
N ASP A 31 -8.36 -9.38 7.94
CA ASP A 31 -8.39 -10.46 6.95
C ASP A 31 -9.03 -10.05 5.62
N ILE A 32 -9.66 -8.87 5.52
CA ILE A 32 -10.12 -8.31 4.23
C ILE A 32 -9.04 -7.38 3.67
N GLY A 33 -8.48 -7.75 2.53
CA GLY A 33 -7.42 -7.00 1.85
C GLY A 33 -6.06 -7.03 2.56
N ALA A 34 -5.91 -7.87 3.59
CA ALA A 34 -4.74 -7.92 4.46
C ALA A 34 -4.35 -6.53 5.00
N LYS A 35 -5.33 -5.69 5.36
CA LYS A 35 -5.10 -4.26 5.61
C LYS A 35 -4.47 -4.01 6.98
N VAL A 36 -3.50 -3.09 7.07
CA VAL A 36 -3.08 -2.54 8.36
C VAL A 36 -4.08 -1.46 8.78
N ARG A 37 -5.08 -1.83 9.58
CA ARG A 37 -6.12 -0.91 10.04
C ARG A 37 -5.62 0.09 11.08
N ARG A 38 -4.72 -0.36 11.96
CA ARG A 38 -4.08 0.46 13.00
C ARG A 38 -2.62 0.04 13.11
N TYR A 39 -1.76 1.04 13.29
CA TYR A 39 -0.40 0.84 13.76
C TYR A 39 -0.02 2.01 14.65
N SER A 40 0.46 1.75 15.87
CA SER A 40 0.85 2.77 16.85
C SER A 40 2.07 2.36 17.64
N VAL A 41 2.79 3.35 18.18
CA VAL A 41 3.93 3.18 19.10
C VAL A 41 3.70 3.99 20.36
N GLY A 42 3.63 3.32 21.52
CA GLY A 42 3.39 3.99 22.80
C GLY A 42 2.07 4.77 22.82
N GLY A 43 1.05 4.25 22.13
CA GLY A 43 -0.26 4.90 21.98
C GLY A 43 -0.33 6.00 20.92
N ARG A 44 0.79 6.38 20.28
CA ARG A 44 0.81 7.36 19.19
C ARG A 44 0.67 6.65 17.84
N ASP A 45 -0.40 6.98 17.10
CA ASP A 45 -0.72 6.33 15.83
C ASP A 45 0.33 6.62 14.74
N VAL A 46 1.02 5.62 14.20
CA VAL A 46 1.87 5.82 13.01
C VAL A 46 0.99 5.91 11.77
N PHE A 47 -0.07 5.11 11.71
CA PHE A 47 -1.05 5.16 10.63
C PHE A 47 -2.39 5.74 11.07
N THR A 48 -3.05 6.49 10.20
CA THR A 48 -4.40 7.02 10.43
C THR A 48 -5.36 5.84 10.60
N PRO A 49 -5.91 5.61 11.79
CA PRO A 49 -6.77 4.47 12.04
C PRO A 49 -8.17 4.72 11.47
N TYR A 50 -8.90 3.64 11.28
CA TYR A 50 -10.34 3.67 10.99
C TYR A 50 -11.07 2.67 11.91
N ARG A 51 -12.39 2.74 12.02
CA ARG A 51 -13.20 1.88 12.89
C ARG A 51 -13.27 0.45 12.37
N GLU A 52 -13.52 -0.52 13.25
CA GLU A 52 -13.62 -1.93 12.83
C GLU A 52 -14.89 -2.19 12.02
N ASP A 53 -15.96 -1.46 12.33
CA ASP A 53 -17.31 -1.58 11.78
C ASP A 53 -17.53 -0.72 10.53
N GLU A 54 -16.47 -0.18 9.92
CA GLU A 54 -16.56 0.53 8.66
C GLU A 54 -15.72 -0.10 7.54
N VAL A 55 -16.09 0.22 6.30
CA VAL A 55 -15.29 -0.13 5.12
C VAL A 55 -14.04 0.75 5.14
N ALA A 56 -12.87 0.16 4.89
CA ALA A 56 -11.60 0.90 4.85
C ALA A 56 -11.73 2.15 3.96
N PRO A 57 -11.56 3.36 4.50
CA PRO A 57 -11.71 4.59 3.75
C PRO A 57 -10.61 4.64 2.69
N ALA A 58 -10.91 5.05 1.46
CA ALA A 58 -9.90 5.33 0.43
C ALA A 58 -8.68 4.37 0.41
N GLY A 59 -8.92 3.05 0.44
CA GLY A 59 -7.84 2.05 0.40
C GLY A 59 -6.93 1.94 1.63
N HIS A 60 -7.25 2.58 2.77
CA HIS A 60 -6.36 2.63 3.95
C HIS A 60 -5.77 1.27 4.34
N GLY A 61 -4.44 1.22 4.40
CA GLY A 61 -3.67 0.06 4.84
C GLY A 61 -3.64 -1.10 3.86
N ALA A 62 -4.21 -0.97 2.65
CA ALA A 62 -4.41 -2.08 1.72
C ALA A 62 -3.14 -2.51 0.99
N LEU A 63 -3.14 -3.79 0.61
CA LEU A 63 -2.26 -4.36 -0.40
C LEU A 63 -2.97 -4.29 -1.77
N LEU A 64 -2.29 -3.73 -2.76
CA LEU A 64 -2.82 -3.42 -4.09
C LEU A 64 -2.13 -4.33 -5.11
N ALA A 65 -2.85 -5.30 -5.66
CA ALA A 65 -2.33 -6.26 -6.64
C ALA A 65 -3.49 -6.89 -7.44
N PRO A 66 -3.28 -7.29 -8.71
CA PRO A 66 -2.02 -7.40 -9.42
C PRO A 66 -1.60 -6.12 -10.16
N TRP A 67 -2.21 -4.98 -9.87
CA TRP A 67 -1.66 -3.67 -10.21
C TRP A 67 -1.97 -2.68 -9.07
N PRO A 68 -1.01 -1.83 -8.68
CA PRO A 68 -1.30 -0.65 -7.89
C PRO A 68 -1.90 0.44 -8.77
N ASN A 69 -2.51 1.44 -8.13
CA ASN A 69 -3.08 2.60 -8.79
C ASN A 69 -4.00 2.23 -9.99
N ARG A 70 -4.08 3.09 -11.01
CA ARG A 70 -5.09 3.03 -12.08
C ARG A 70 -4.63 2.18 -13.27
N LEU A 71 -5.59 1.54 -13.91
CA LEU A 71 -5.47 0.94 -15.23
C LEU A 71 -6.48 1.59 -16.18
N ARG A 72 -5.98 2.24 -17.23
CA ARG A 72 -6.76 2.99 -18.21
C ARG A 72 -7.81 2.10 -18.85
N ASP A 73 -9.07 2.53 -18.74
CA ASP A 73 -10.25 1.87 -19.34
C ASP A 73 -10.42 0.39 -18.93
N GLY A 74 -9.69 -0.07 -17.91
CA GLY A 74 -9.61 -1.49 -17.54
C GLY A 74 -9.08 -2.39 -18.66
N ARG A 75 -8.33 -1.87 -19.63
CA ARG A 75 -7.92 -2.61 -20.84
C ARG A 75 -6.41 -2.74 -20.94
N TYR A 76 -5.92 -3.91 -21.27
CA TYR A 76 -4.49 -4.13 -21.52
C TYR A 76 -4.25 -5.28 -22.49
N SER A 77 -3.08 -5.26 -23.12
CA SER A 77 -2.63 -6.31 -24.03
C SER A 77 -1.45 -7.03 -23.38
N PHE A 78 -1.48 -8.36 -23.32
CA PHE A 78 -0.37 -9.14 -22.79
C PHE A 78 -0.28 -10.49 -23.50
N GLY A 79 0.94 -10.95 -23.82
CA GLY A 79 1.14 -12.23 -24.50
C GLY A 79 0.43 -12.36 -25.85
N GLY A 80 0.17 -11.24 -26.55
CA GLY A 80 -0.55 -11.21 -27.82
C GLY A 80 -2.08 -11.31 -27.71
N ALA A 81 -2.63 -11.24 -26.49
CA ALA A 81 -4.07 -11.23 -26.23
C ALA A 81 -4.51 -9.90 -25.60
N GLU A 82 -5.77 -9.53 -25.85
CA GLU A 82 -6.42 -8.35 -25.27
C GLU A 82 -7.30 -8.77 -24.07
N TYR A 83 -7.25 -7.99 -23.00
CA TYR A 83 -7.98 -8.25 -21.77
C TYR A 83 -8.76 -7.02 -21.30
N GLN A 84 -9.87 -7.26 -20.62
CA GLN A 84 -10.74 -6.25 -20.02
C GLN A 84 -11.12 -6.65 -18.59
N VAL A 85 -10.75 -5.83 -17.61
CA VAL A 85 -11.21 -5.93 -16.21
C VAL A 85 -12.34 -4.94 -15.93
N ASP A 86 -13.04 -5.15 -14.81
CA ASP A 86 -14.11 -4.26 -14.37
C ASP A 86 -13.57 -2.85 -14.02
N LEU A 87 -14.36 -1.83 -14.32
CA LEU A 87 -14.06 -0.45 -13.92
C LEU A 87 -14.49 -0.24 -12.46
N SER A 88 -13.52 -0.18 -11.56
CA SER A 88 -13.74 0.07 -10.13
C SER A 88 -13.73 1.55 -9.76
N GLU A 89 -13.25 2.45 -10.64
CA GLU A 89 -13.33 3.90 -10.46
C GLU A 89 -14.08 4.55 -11.64
N PRO A 90 -15.43 4.61 -11.60
CA PRO A 90 -16.23 5.11 -12.71
C PRO A 90 -15.95 6.57 -13.09
N LYS A 91 -15.60 7.42 -12.10
CA LYS A 91 -15.34 8.86 -12.30
C LYS A 91 -14.19 9.14 -13.27
N THR A 92 -13.15 8.30 -13.24
CA THR A 92 -11.97 8.41 -14.11
C THR A 92 -12.02 7.37 -15.24
N SER A 93 -13.05 6.52 -15.28
CA SER A 93 -13.16 5.37 -16.18
C SER A 93 -11.92 4.46 -16.11
N THR A 94 -11.44 4.15 -14.92
CA THR A 94 -10.28 3.28 -14.71
C THR A 94 -10.61 2.08 -13.82
N ALA A 95 -9.76 1.06 -13.88
CA ALA A 95 -9.73 0.01 -12.88
C ALA A 95 -8.62 0.32 -11.86
N LEU A 96 -9.02 0.60 -10.63
CA LEU A 96 -8.16 1.09 -9.56
C LEU A 96 -7.83 -0.03 -8.57
N HIS A 97 -6.54 -0.17 -8.23
CA HIS A 97 -6.01 -0.93 -7.10
C HIS A 97 -6.14 -2.47 -7.16
N GLY A 98 -6.18 -3.02 -8.36
CA GLY A 98 -6.13 -4.47 -8.53
C GLY A 98 -7.38 -5.20 -8.03
N LEU A 99 -7.18 -6.46 -7.65
CA LEU A 99 -8.24 -7.42 -7.38
C LEU A 99 -8.25 -7.96 -5.95
N VAL A 100 -7.19 -7.71 -5.16
CA VAL A 100 -7.01 -8.33 -3.84
C VAL A 100 -7.41 -7.45 -2.64
N MET A 101 -7.56 -6.12 -2.84
CA MET A 101 -7.87 -5.16 -1.78
C MET A 101 -9.18 -5.45 -1.02
N TRP A 102 -10.12 -6.15 -1.67
CA TRP A 102 -11.42 -6.50 -1.10
C TRP A 102 -11.59 -8.01 -0.86
N GLN A 103 -10.57 -8.81 -1.15
CA GLN A 103 -10.63 -10.26 -0.96
C GLN A 103 -10.41 -10.61 0.50
N ARG A 104 -10.98 -11.74 0.93
CA ARG A 104 -10.65 -12.31 2.24
C ARG A 104 -9.39 -13.17 2.13
N TRP A 105 -8.44 -12.90 3.00
CA TRP A 105 -7.18 -13.61 3.12
C TRP A 105 -7.26 -14.61 4.29
N SER A 106 -6.57 -15.73 4.15
CA SER A 106 -6.48 -16.74 5.21
C SER A 106 -5.20 -16.55 6.00
N VAL A 107 -5.27 -16.69 7.32
CA VAL A 107 -4.07 -16.73 8.16
C VAL A 107 -3.34 -18.05 7.92
N VAL A 108 -2.04 -17.97 7.69
CA VAL A 108 -1.17 -19.13 7.51
C VAL A 108 -0.34 -19.35 8.77
N PRO A 109 -0.39 -20.52 9.41
CA PRO A 109 0.49 -20.85 10.52
C PRO A 109 1.96 -20.85 10.07
N VAL A 110 2.81 -20.19 10.83
CA VAL A 110 4.27 -20.18 10.65
C VAL A 110 4.90 -20.54 11.98
N ASP A 111 5.82 -21.51 11.97
CA ASP A 111 6.53 -21.97 13.15
C ASP A 111 7.81 -21.16 13.35
N ASP A 112 7.66 -19.94 13.87
CA ASP A 112 8.77 -19.10 14.33
C ASP A 112 8.44 -18.37 15.64
N ALA A 113 9.48 -17.87 16.32
CA ALA A 113 9.37 -17.27 17.64
C ALA A 113 8.48 -16.01 17.67
N ASP A 114 8.41 -15.24 16.58
CA ASP A 114 7.62 -14.01 16.53
C ASP A 114 6.14 -14.34 16.33
N HIS A 115 5.82 -15.30 15.46
CA HIS A 115 4.46 -15.80 15.30
C HIS A 115 3.94 -16.49 16.57
N ALA A 116 4.81 -17.25 17.24
CA ALA A 116 4.48 -17.92 18.49
C ALA A 116 4.07 -16.91 19.58
N ARG A 117 4.84 -15.82 19.75
CA ARG A 117 4.60 -14.77 20.76
C ARG A 117 3.58 -13.70 20.34
N GLY A 118 3.08 -13.73 19.10
CA GLY A 118 2.12 -12.73 18.61
C GLY A 118 2.74 -11.41 18.15
N ALA A 119 4.03 -11.40 17.78
CA ALA A 119 4.71 -10.25 17.17
C ALA A 119 4.65 -10.29 15.63
N ALA A 120 4.15 -11.38 15.04
CA ALA A 120 3.99 -11.50 13.59
C ALA A 120 2.70 -12.23 13.21
N VAL A 121 2.18 -11.90 12.03
CA VAL A 121 1.06 -12.61 11.39
C VAL A 121 1.33 -12.73 9.89
N THR A 122 1.07 -13.92 9.32
CA THR A 122 1.16 -14.17 7.88
C THR A 122 -0.22 -14.47 7.34
N LEU A 123 -0.59 -13.78 6.25
CA LEU A 123 -1.83 -13.97 5.52
C LEU A 123 -1.53 -14.41 4.09
N GLN A 124 -2.46 -15.15 3.49
CA GLN A 124 -2.38 -15.60 2.11
C GLN A 124 -3.72 -15.44 1.38
N VAL A 125 -3.67 -15.09 0.11
CA VAL A 125 -4.79 -15.20 -0.82
C VAL A 125 -4.31 -15.87 -2.10
N ARG A 126 -5.11 -16.78 -2.64
CA ARG A 126 -4.97 -17.22 -4.03
C ARG A 126 -5.93 -16.38 -4.85
N LEU A 127 -5.40 -15.56 -5.74
CA LEU A 127 -6.15 -14.85 -6.75
C LEU A 127 -6.36 -15.80 -7.94
N PRO A 128 -7.54 -16.41 -8.10
CA PRO A 128 -7.78 -17.32 -9.21
C PRO A 128 -7.82 -16.55 -10.52
N ALA A 129 -7.53 -17.25 -11.61
CA ALA A 129 -7.79 -16.73 -12.95
C ALA A 129 -9.27 -16.31 -13.08
N SER A 130 -9.49 -15.10 -13.59
CA SER A 130 -10.82 -14.50 -13.71
C SER A 130 -11.03 -13.84 -15.08
N GLY A 131 -12.27 -13.40 -15.34
CA GLY A 131 -12.56 -12.59 -16.51
C GLY A 131 -11.72 -11.31 -16.49
N GLY A 132 -10.93 -11.08 -17.54
CA GLY A 132 -10.05 -9.91 -17.64
C GLY A 132 -8.67 -10.07 -17.01
N TYR A 133 -8.44 -11.09 -16.18
CA TYR A 133 -7.12 -11.41 -15.64
C TYR A 133 -6.99 -12.95 -15.50
N PRO A 134 -6.74 -13.67 -16.60
CA PRO A 134 -6.74 -15.14 -16.61
C PRO A 134 -5.42 -15.74 -16.11
N PHE A 135 -4.85 -15.19 -15.03
CA PHE A 135 -3.62 -15.66 -14.41
C PHE A 135 -3.89 -16.06 -12.96
N ASP A 136 -3.22 -17.11 -12.49
CA ASP A 136 -3.42 -17.66 -11.14
C ASP A 136 -2.23 -17.28 -10.26
N LEU A 137 -2.47 -16.38 -9.31
CA LEU A 137 -1.44 -15.88 -8.41
C LEU A 137 -1.69 -16.32 -6.96
N LEU A 138 -0.62 -16.73 -6.29
CA LEU A 138 -0.59 -16.87 -4.84
C LEU A 138 0.11 -15.66 -4.24
N LEU A 139 -0.57 -14.90 -3.39
CA LEU A 139 0.05 -13.82 -2.62
C LEU A 139 0.13 -14.22 -1.16
N GLN A 140 1.31 -14.06 -0.56
CA GLN A 140 1.55 -14.22 0.87
C GLN A 140 2.15 -12.92 1.40
N VAL A 141 1.61 -12.41 2.52
CA VAL A 141 2.13 -11.22 3.20
C VAL A 141 2.35 -11.51 4.68
N THR A 142 3.53 -11.16 5.18
CA THR A 142 3.88 -11.23 6.59
C THR A 142 4.04 -9.82 7.15
N TYR A 143 3.29 -9.53 8.21
CA TYR A 143 3.45 -8.34 9.04
C TYR A 143 4.19 -8.75 10.31
N ARG A 144 5.28 -8.06 10.62
CA ARG A 144 6.14 -8.36 11.78
C ARG A 144 6.50 -7.08 12.52
N LEU A 145 6.37 -7.09 13.85
CA LEU A 145 6.82 -6.02 14.72
C LEU A 145 8.14 -6.38 15.38
N SER A 146 9.01 -5.39 15.48
CA SER A 146 10.26 -5.41 16.22
C SER A 146 10.50 -4.03 16.84
N ASP A 147 11.60 -3.86 17.59
CA ASP A 147 12.00 -2.56 18.12
C ASP A 147 12.31 -1.52 17.02
N ALA A 148 12.55 -1.97 15.78
CA ALA A 148 12.73 -1.10 14.61
C ALA A 148 11.41 -0.64 13.98
N GLY A 149 10.26 -1.19 14.41
CA GLY A 149 8.94 -0.90 13.88
C GLY A 149 8.27 -2.06 13.15
N LEU A 150 7.29 -1.71 12.31
CA LEU A 150 6.56 -2.61 11.43
C LEU A 150 7.40 -2.93 10.19
N HIS A 151 7.53 -4.22 9.90
CA HIS A 151 8.14 -4.74 8.70
C HIS A 151 7.13 -5.60 7.94
N VAL A 152 6.97 -5.33 6.64
CA VAL A 152 6.00 -5.98 5.77
C VAL A 152 6.75 -6.62 4.61
N ARG A 153 6.58 -7.93 4.45
CA ARG A 153 7.16 -8.68 3.33
C ARG A 153 6.04 -9.37 2.56
N THR A 154 5.96 -9.11 1.26
CA THR A 154 4.95 -9.70 0.38
C THR A 154 5.62 -10.48 -0.73
N THR A 155 5.20 -11.72 -0.93
CA THR A 155 5.60 -12.55 -2.08
C THR A 155 4.38 -12.87 -2.93
N ALA A 156 4.47 -12.63 -4.23
CA ALA A 156 3.54 -13.15 -5.21
C ALA A 156 4.21 -14.25 -6.04
N THR A 157 3.52 -15.36 -6.24
CA THR A 157 3.98 -16.50 -7.04
C THR A 157 2.97 -16.79 -8.13
N ASN A 158 3.44 -16.95 -9.37
CA ASN A 158 2.58 -17.39 -10.47
C ASN A 158 2.41 -18.91 -10.44
N LEU A 159 1.18 -19.37 -10.15
CA LEU A 159 0.78 -20.78 -10.16
C LEU A 159 0.21 -21.23 -11.50
N GLY A 160 0.04 -20.30 -12.45
CA GLY A 160 -0.45 -20.56 -13.79
C GLY A 160 0.59 -21.21 -14.71
N ALA A 161 0.15 -21.57 -15.91
CA ALA A 161 0.98 -22.21 -16.94
C ALA A 161 1.57 -21.21 -17.96
N SER A 162 1.21 -19.93 -17.87
CA SER A 162 1.71 -18.85 -18.72
C SER A 162 2.30 -17.72 -17.87
N ALA A 163 3.20 -16.92 -18.45
CA ALA A 163 3.68 -15.70 -17.82
C ALA A 163 2.50 -14.77 -17.43
N ALA A 164 2.62 -14.05 -16.31
CA ALA A 164 1.58 -13.18 -15.78
C ALA A 164 2.10 -11.73 -15.61
N PRO A 165 1.40 -10.70 -16.13
CA PRO A 165 1.72 -9.31 -15.83
C PRO A 165 1.35 -9.00 -14.38
N TYR A 166 2.23 -8.33 -13.66
CA TYR A 166 2.10 -8.10 -12.23
C TYR A 166 2.69 -6.76 -11.80
N GLY A 167 2.06 -6.17 -10.80
CA GLY A 167 2.53 -5.05 -10.02
C GLY A 167 1.92 -5.14 -8.63
N VAL A 168 2.64 -4.59 -7.66
CA VAL A 168 2.20 -4.47 -6.28
C VAL A 168 2.50 -3.10 -5.71
N GLY A 169 1.60 -2.61 -4.87
CA GLY A 169 1.78 -1.44 -4.04
C GLY A 169 1.03 -1.58 -2.71
N PHE A 170 1.25 -0.63 -1.83
CA PHE A 170 0.68 -0.62 -0.48
C PHE A 170 0.17 0.76 -0.14
N HIS A 171 -0.87 0.83 0.67
CA HIS A 171 -1.58 2.09 0.88
C HIS A 171 -1.57 2.57 2.35
N PRO A 172 -0.39 2.68 3.02
CA PRO A 172 -0.34 3.21 4.38
C PRO A 172 -0.64 4.71 4.37
N TRP A 173 -1.40 5.15 5.37
CA TRP A 173 -1.72 6.56 5.60
C TRP A 173 -1.01 7.03 6.85
N LEU A 174 0.03 7.85 6.71
CA LEU A 174 0.79 8.41 7.83
C LEU A 174 -0.09 9.35 8.67
N SER A 175 -0.10 9.16 9.99
CA SER A 175 -0.95 9.91 10.90
C SER A 175 -0.28 11.17 11.45
N PRO A 176 -0.98 12.33 11.44
CA PRO A 176 -0.52 13.58 12.04
C PRO A 176 -0.52 13.56 13.58
N GLY A 177 -1.14 12.54 14.19
CA GLY A 177 -1.38 12.47 15.64
C GLY A 177 -2.71 13.05 16.02
N GLU A 178 -2.75 13.78 17.14
CA GLU A 178 -3.97 14.48 17.57
C GLU A 178 -4.28 15.71 16.70
N GLY A 179 -3.34 16.13 15.84
CA GLY A 179 -3.47 17.28 14.94
C GLY A 179 -4.03 16.95 13.56
N SER A 180 -4.00 17.94 12.68
CA SER A 180 -4.37 17.78 11.26
C SER A 180 -3.16 17.75 10.33
N LEU A 181 -3.34 17.29 9.09
CA LEU A 181 -2.28 17.30 8.09
C LEU A 181 -1.71 18.72 7.86
N ASP A 182 -2.52 19.76 8.02
CA ASP A 182 -2.10 21.17 7.85
C ASP A 182 -1.10 21.67 8.90
N GLU A 183 -0.93 20.94 9.99
CA GLU A 183 0.01 21.25 11.08
C GLU A 183 1.32 20.47 10.94
N CYS A 184 1.39 19.56 9.97
CA CYS A 184 2.53 18.70 9.75
C CYS A 184 3.56 19.30 8.79
N THR A 185 4.74 18.72 8.81
CA THR A 185 5.69 18.78 7.70
C THR A 185 5.85 17.41 7.05
N PHE A 186 6.08 17.38 5.74
CA PHE A 186 6.26 16.16 4.97
C PHE A 186 7.58 16.20 4.20
N GLN A 187 8.25 15.06 4.12
CA GLN A 187 9.43 14.81 3.32
C GLN A 187 9.29 13.47 2.59
N LEU A 188 9.76 13.42 1.34
CA LEU A 188 9.82 12.21 0.51
C LEU A 188 11.19 12.12 -0.15
N ASP A 189 11.82 10.95 -0.06
CA ASP A 189 13.12 10.68 -0.65
C ASP A 189 12.97 10.24 -2.12
N ALA A 190 12.50 11.14 -3.00
CA ALA A 190 12.35 10.93 -4.45
C ALA A 190 12.53 12.25 -5.22
N ALA A 191 13.08 12.18 -6.45
CA ALA A 191 13.54 13.37 -7.18
C ALA A 191 12.74 13.72 -8.44
N THR A 192 11.89 12.82 -8.93
CA THR A 192 11.14 12.99 -10.18
C THR A 192 9.67 12.80 -9.92
N ARG A 193 8.83 13.70 -10.41
CA ARG A 193 7.37 13.62 -10.34
C ARG A 193 6.83 13.05 -11.64
N VAL A 194 5.80 12.22 -11.54
CA VAL A 194 5.00 11.75 -12.68
C VAL A 194 3.89 12.74 -12.95
N LEU A 195 3.81 13.23 -14.19
CA LEU A 195 2.73 14.09 -14.66
C LEU A 195 1.53 13.26 -15.07
N VAL A 196 0.32 13.73 -14.78
CA VAL A 196 -0.93 12.99 -15.06
C VAL A 196 -1.93 13.82 -15.87
N ASP A 197 -2.80 13.13 -16.60
CA ASP A 197 -3.97 13.72 -17.27
C ASP A 197 -5.11 14.00 -16.25
N ASP A 198 -6.24 14.51 -16.74
CA ASP A 198 -7.45 14.79 -15.94
C ASP A 198 -8.10 13.53 -15.33
N ARG A 199 -7.67 12.34 -15.76
CA ARG A 199 -8.08 11.04 -15.24
C ARG A 199 -7.03 10.45 -14.28
N LEU A 200 -6.01 11.22 -13.94
CA LEU A 200 -4.90 10.85 -13.08
C LEU A 200 -4.06 9.69 -13.65
N LEU A 201 -3.98 9.60 -14.98
CA LEU A 201 -3.16 8.61 -15.68
C LEU A 201 -1.84 9.25 -16.15
N PRO A 202 -0.69 8.54 -16.07
CA PRO A 202 0.60 9.10 -16.44
C PRO A 202 0.68 9.60 -17.88
N THR A 203 1.31 10.76 -18.07
CA THR A 203 1.54 11.40 -19.37
C THR A 203 3.01 11.76 -19.62
N GLY A 204 3.85 11.68 -18.58
CA GLY A 204 5.27 11.98 -18.64
C GLY A 204 5.86 12.15 -17.25
N THR A 205 7.08 12.66 -17.19
CA THR A 205 7.78 12.94 -15.94
C THR A 205 8.49 14.28 -16.00
N GLU A 206 8.72 14.87 -14.83
CA GLU A 206 9.53 16.09 -14.66
C GLU A 206 10.35 16.02 -13.38
N PRO A 207 11.51 16.71 -13.30
CA PRO A 207 12.20 16.88 -12.03
C PRO A 207 11.28 17.54 -11.01
N ALA A 208 11.22 16.98 -9.80
CA ALA A 208 10.45 17.55 -8.71
C ALA A 208 10.95 18.97 -8.40
N SER A 209 10.03 19.93 -8.36
CA SER A 209 10.33 21.35 -8.17
C SER A 209 9.17 22.08 -7.48
N GLY A 210 9.45 23.26 -6.91
CA GLY A 210 8.43 24.09 -6.27
C GLY A 210 7.69 23.35 -5.16
N ASP A 211 6.36 23.37 -5.20
CA ASP A 211 5.52 22.71 -4.19
C ASP A 211 5.48 21.18 -4.31
N TYR A 212 6.14 20.61 -5.30
CA TYR A 212 6.26 19.17 -5.49
C TYR A 212 7.68 18.67 -5.20
N ASP A 213 8.63 19.55 -4.85
CA ASP A 213 9.94 19.12 -4.34
C ASP A 213 9.84 18.80 -2.86
N LEU A 214 9.66 17.51 -2.58
CA LEU A 214 9.46 16.98 -1.22
C LEU A 214 10.75 16.45 -0.61
N ARG A 215 11.91 16.61 -1.26
CA ARG A 215 13.20 16.05 -0.79
C ARG A 215 13.68 16.66 0.53
N ALA A 216 13.23 17.88 0.84
CA ALA A 216 13.38 18.51 2.13
C ALA A 216 12.03 18.64 2.83
N ALA A 217 12.01 18.50 4.15
CA ALA A 217 10.80 18.67 4.94
C ALA A 217 10.15 20.04 4.68
N ARG A 218 8.86 20.04 4.38
CA ARG A 218 8.07 21.25 4.11
C ARG A 218 6.66 21.13 4.64
N SER A 219 6.01 22.28 4.86
CA SER A 219 4.66 22.29 5.42
C SER A 219 3.69 21.54 4.51
N ALA A 220 2.89 20.64 5.11
CA ALA A 220 1.83 19.93 4.42
C ALA A 220 0.55 20.77 4.25
N ARG A 221 0.51 21.97 4.83
CA ARG A 221 -0.61 22.92 4.72
C ARG A 221 -0.87 23.30 3.27
N GLY A 222 -2.09 23.04 2.81
CA GLY A 222 -2.52 23.38 1.45
C GLY A 222 -1.81 22.59 0.35
N LEU A 223 -1.02 21.57 0.69
CA LEU A 223 -0.52 20.63 -0.31
C LEU A 223 -1.65 19.75 -0.77
N ASP A 224 -1.97 19.83 -2.05
CA ASP A 224 -2.90 18.97 -2.75
C ASP A 224 -2.07 18.03 -3.62
N LEU A 225 -1.89 16.80 -3.13
CA LEU A 225 -1.10 15.75 -3.75
C LEU A 225 -2.01 14.57 -4.09
N ASP A 226 -1.86 14.08 -5.31
CA ASP A 226 -2.23 12.72 -5.72
C ASP A 226 -1.24 12.29 -6.80
N ASP A 227 0.04 12.30 -6.43
CA ASP A 227 1.16 12.30 -7.36
C ASP A 227 2.08 11.10 -7.14
N ALA A 228 2.51 10.48 -8.25
CA ALA A 228 3.56 9.48 -8.23
C ALA A 228 4.95 10.13 -8.34
N TYR A 229 5.93 9.50 -7.71
CA TYR A 229 7.32 9.91 -7.72
C TYR A 229 8.24 8.74 -8.07
N LEU A 230 9.29 9.07 -8.82
CA LEU A 230 10.35 8.19 -9.32
C LEU A 230 11.72 8.75 -8.91
N ASP A 231 12.78 8.07 -9.34
CA ASP A 231 14.17 8.41 -9.02
C ASP A 231 14.36 8.54 -7.50
N VAL A 232 14.04 7.44 -6.82
CA VAL A 232 14.06 7.33 -5.37
C VAL A 232 15.47 7.50 -4.82
N VAL A 233 15.59 8.35 -3.82
CA VAL A 233 16.83 8.59 -3.08
C VAL A 233 16.90 7.57 -1.96
N ARG A 234 18.07 6.94 -1.81
CA ARG A 234 18.34 5.92 -0.79
C ARG A 234 19.34 6.44 0.21
N ASP A 235 19.10 6.14 1.49
CA ASP A 235 20.07 6.34 2.55
C ASP A 235 21.19 5.27 2.53
N ALA A 236 22.05 5.29 3.54
CA ALA A 236 23.16 4.35 3.66
C ALA A 236 22.72 2.89 3.89
N ASP A 237 21.50 2.67 4.37
CA ASP A 237 20.91 1.35 4.59
C ASP A 237 20.12 0.86 3.35
N GLY A 238 20.14 1.63 2.25
CA GLY A 238 19.44 1.29 1.01
C GLY A 238 17.94 1.63 1.05
N LEU A 239 17.49 2.41 2.03
CA LEU A 239 16.08 2.71 2.25
C LEU A 239 15.70 4.07 1.65
N SER A 240 14.55 4.12 0.97
CA SER A 240 13.87 5.36 0.60
C SER A 240 12.73 5.56 1.58
N TRP A 241 12.50 6.80 2.01
CA TRP A 241 11.54 7.11 3.06
C TRP A 241 10.54 8.19 2.66
N ALA A 242 9.35 8.07 3.23
CA ALA A 242 8.36 9.13 3.39
C ALA A 242 8.18 9.42 4.88
N ARG A 243 8.22 10.70 5.27
CA ARG A 243 8.22 11.14 6.67
C ARG A 243 7.20 12.24 6.87
N LEU A 244 6.31 12.04 7.85
CA LEU A 244 5.31 13.03 8.26
C LEU A 244 5.56 13.39 9.73
N THR A 245 6.05 14.61 9.98
CA THR A 245 6.30 15.11 11.33
C THR A 245 5.09 15.91 11.82
N GLY A 246 4.48 15.45 12.91
CA GLY A 246 3.32 16.08 13.55
C GLY A 246 3.68 17.30 14.39
N ALA A 247 2.65 18.00 14.87
CA ALA A 247 2.81 19.15 15.78
C ALA A 247 3.38 18.75 17.15
N ASP A 248 3.32 17.46 17.50
CA ASP A 248 3.95 16.86 18.68
C ASP A 248 5.47 16.66 18.52
N GLY A 249 6.02 16.97 17.35
CA GLY A 249 7.44 16.82 17.02
C GLY A 249 7.86 15.38 16.70
N ARG A 250 6.93 14.41 16.72
CA ARG A 250 7.19 13.01 16.37
C ARG A 250 6.95 12.78 14.89
N THR A 251 7.66 11.81 14.31
CA THR A 251 7.60 11.57 12.87
C THR A 251 7.08 10.17 12.56
N ALA A 252 5.86 10.10 12.02
CA ALA A 252 5.37 8.87 11.41
C ALA A 252 6.09 8.66 10.07
N ALA A 253 6.70 7.49 9.88
CA ALA A 253 7.56 7.24 8.73
C ALA A 253 7.25 5.89 8.09
N VAL A 254 7.29 5.86 6.75
CA VAL A 254 7.25 4.64 5.93
C VAL A 254 8.54 4.60 5.13
N TRP A 255 9.11 3.40 4.97
CA TRP A 255 10.26 3.15 4.11
C TRP A 255 9.99 2.00 3.17
N MET A 256 10.66 1.98 2.02
CA MET A 256 10.80 0.80 1.17
C MET A 256 12.26 0.46 0.95
N ASP A 257 12.57 -0.79 0.68
CA ASP A 257 13.91 -1.23 0.27
C ASP A 257 14.06 -1.18 -1.26
N GLU A 258 15.15 -1.78 -1.77
CA GLU A 258 15.47 -1.85 -3.20
C GLU A 258 14.50 -2.69 -4.06
N SER A 259 13.59 -3.44 -3.45
CA SER A 259 12.60 -4.26 -4.17
C SER A 259 11.48 -3.44 -4.85
N MET A 260 11.39 -2.15 -4.55
CA MET A 260 10.40 -1.22 -5.09
C MET A 260 11.08 0.13 -5.35
N ASP A 261 10.65 0.88 -6.35
CA ASP A 261 11.33 2.11 -6.77
C ASP A 261 10.36 3.26 -7.13
N CYS A 262 9.08 3.10 -6.81
CA CYS A 262 8.04 4.09 -7.04
C CYS A 262 7.35 4.48 -5.72
N TRP A 263 7.02 5.76 -5.58
CA TRP A 263 6.11 6.24 -4.55
C TRP A 263 4.83 6.77 -5.18
N GLN A 264 3.69 6.60 -4.52
CA GLN A 264 2.51 7.44 -4.71
C GLN A 264 2.25 8.21 -3.41
N VAL A 265 1.93 9.50 -3.50
CA VAL A 265 1.61 10.32 -2.33
C VAL A 265 0.26 10.98 -2.53
N CYS A 266 -0.64 10.81 -1.57
CA CYS A 266 -1.97 11.40 -1.59
C CYS A 266 -2.26 12.13 -0.27
N SER A 267 -2.59 13.42 -0.34
CA SER A 267 -2.99 14.22 0.84
C SER A 267 -4.46 14.05 1.22
N GLY A 268 -5.21 13.29 0.42
CA GLY A 268 -6.59 12.92 0.71
C GLY A 268 -7.61 14.03 0.48
N ASP A 269 -7.28 15.09 -0.27
CA ASP A 269 -8.18 16.23 -0.52
C ASP A 269 -9.45 15.84 -1.29
N HIS A 270 -9.32 14.88 -2.21
CA HIS A 270 -10.35 14.52 -3.18
C HIS A 270 -11.06 13.20 -2.88
N ILE A 271 -10.81 12.58 -1.72
CA ILE A 271 -11.43 11.29 -1.39
C ILE A 271 -12.93 11.44 -1.08
N ASP A 272 -13.69 10.40 -1.39
CA ASP A 272 -15.14 10.35 -1.22
C ASP A 272 -15.58 10.30 0.25
N PRO A 273 -14.92 9.55 1.16
CA PRO A 273 -15.19 9.64 2.59
C PRO A 273 -14.74 11.00 3.14
N THR A 274 -15.59 12.04 3.01
CA THR A 274 -15.19 13.44 3.23
C THR A 274 -14.66 13.75 4.63
N HIS A 275 -15.04 12.95 5.64
CA HIS A 275 -14.56 13.07 7.01
C HIS A 275 -13.14 12.51 7.22
N TYR A 276 -12.61 11.76 6.25
CA TYR A 276 -11.21 11.32 6.20
C TYR A 276 -10.32 12.27 5.37
N ARG A 277 -10.86 13.34 4.79
CA ARG A 277 -10.05 14.28 4.01
C ARG A 277 -9.00 14.92 4.88
N ARG A 278 -7.74 14.84 4.45
CA ARG A 278 -6.57 15.41 5.13
C ARG A 278 -6.39 14.94 6.59
N THR A 279 -6.89 13.76 6.95
CA THR A 279 -6.63 13.14 8.27
C THR A 279 -5.31 12.37 8.32
N GLY A 280 -4.58 12.33 7.20
CA GLY A 280 -3.27 11.72 7.07
C GLY A 280 -2.71 11.95 5.67
N MET A 281 -1.48 11.50 5.45
CA MET A 281 -0.83 11.49 4.14
C MET A 281 -0.62 10.04 3.69
N ALA A 282 -1.25 9.61 2.61
CA ALA A 282 -0.90 8.34 1.99
C ALA A 282 0.53 8.41 1.45
N ALA A 283 1.36 7.43 1.79
CA ALA A 283 2.73 7.32 1.32
C ALA A 283 2.96 5.89 0.85
N GLU A 284 2.73 5.65 -0.43
CA GLU A 284 2.49 4.33 -1.00
C GLU A 284 3.76 3.83 -1.70
N PRO A 285 4.49 2.86 -1.13
CA PRO A 285 5.57 2.21 -1.84
C PRO A 285 4.99 1.27 -2.90
N MET A 286 5.50 1.33 -4.12
CA MET A 286 5.02 0.55 -5.26
C MET A 286 6.16 0.00 -6.10
N SER A 287 5.95 -1.18 -6.68
CA SER A 287 6.84 -1.80 -7.67
C SER A 287 6.67 -1.26 -9.08
N CYS A 288 5.55 -0.59 -9.37
CA CYS A 288 5.30 0.06 -10.64
C CYS A 288 4.32 1.24 -10.47
N ILE A 289 4.29 2.13 -11.47
CA ILE A 289 3.36 3.26 -11.51
C ILE A 289 1.99 2.86 -12.09
N ALA A 290 1.05 3.80 -12.06
CA ALA A 290 -0.23 3.66 -12.75
C ALA A 290 -0.05 3.30 -14.23
N ASP A 291 -1.00 2.52 -14.75
CA ASP A 291 -1.10 2.10 -16.15
C ASP A 291 0.01 1.15 -16.65
N ALA A 292 0.84 0.62 -15.74
CA ALA A 292 1.97 -0.25 -16.07
C ALA A 292 1.61 -1.47 -16.94
N PHE A 293 0.39 -2.03 -16.80
CA PHE A 293 -0.07 -3.15 -17.64
C PHE A 293 -0.17 -2.79 -19.13
N ARG A 294 -0.39 -1.51 -19.45
CA ARG A 294 -0.47 -1.00 -20.82
C ARG A 294 0.85 -0.42 -21.30
N THR A 295 1.55 0.29 -20.43
CA THR A 295 2.78 1.01 -20.79
C THR A 295 4.02 0.11 -20.72
N GLY A 296 3.97 -0.95 -19.91
CA GLY A 296 5.12 -1.78 -19.56
C GLY A 296 6.08 -1.11 -18.56
N ASP A 297 5.80 0.11 -18.11
CA ASP A 297 6.70 0.84 -17.20
C ASP A 297 6.78 0.14 -15.84
N ARG A 298 7.97 -0.42 -15.54
CA ARG A 298 8.26 -1.21 -14.35
C ARG A 298 7.31 -2.39 -14.12
N LEU A 299 6.65 -2.85 -15.18
CA LEU A 299 5.77 -4.00 -15.09
C LEU A 299 6.62 -5.23 -14.75
N VAL A 300 6.26 -5.92 -13.67
CA VAL A 300 6.85 -7.21 -13.34
C VAL A 300 6.15 -8.28 -14.19
N VAL A 301 6.93 -9.18 -14.78
CA VAL A 301 6.40 -10.35 -15.47
C VAL A 301 6.82 -11.59 -14.70
N LEU A 302 5.84 -12.31 -14.17
CA LEU A 302 6.07 -13.56 -13.44
C LEU A 302 5.95 -14.74 -14.41
N GLU A 303 7.07 -15.38 -14.74
CA GLU A 303 7.06 -16.66 -15.44
C GLU A 303 6.34 -17.76 -14.62
N PRO A 304 5.88 -18.86 -15.23
CA PRO A 304 5.28 -19.98 -14.50
C PRO A 304 6.18 -20.47 -13.35
N GLY A 305 5.65 -20.49 -12.13
CA GLY A 305 6.38 -20.86 -10.92
C GLY A 305 7.33 -19.79 -10.37
N ALA A 306 7.55 -18.68 -11.09
CA ALA A 306 8.38 -17.58 -10.61
C ALA A 306 7.66 -16.80 -9.50
N SER A 307 8.48 -16.14 -8.67
CA SER A 307 7.99 -15.31 -7.57
C SER A 307 8.67 -13.95 -7.57
N HIS A 308 7.93 -12.94 -7.10
CA HIS A 308 8.42 -11.61 -6.83
C HIS A 308 8.15 -11.26 -5.37
N THR A 309 9.19 -10.82 -4.66
CA THR A 309 9.09 -10.47 -3.24
C THR A 309 9.47 -9.02 -3.05
N VAL A 310 8.62 -8.28 -2.34
CA VAL A 310 8.85 -6.89 -1.97
C VAL A 310 8.84 -6.70 -0.46
N THR A 311 9.55 -5.67 0.00
CA THR A 311 9.66 -5.33 1.42
C THR A 311 9.54 -3.83 1.64
N TRP A 312 8.79 -3.47 2.68
CA TRP A 312 8.68 -2.12 3.19
C TRP A 312 8.43 -2.16 4.70
N GLY A 313 8.45 -1.01 5.35
CA GLY A 313 8.11 -0.92 6.75
C GLY A 313 7.69 0.46 7.19
N ALA A 314 7.32 0.58 8.46
CA ALA A 314 6.92 1.83 9.06
C ALA A 314 7.30 1.90 10.53
N THR A 315 7.50 3.10 11.05
CA THR A 315 7.83 3.33 12.45
C THR A 315 7.48 4.75 12.89
N LEU A 316 7.68 5.03 14.18
CA LEU A 316 7.62 6.37 14.75
C LEU A 316 9.06 6.79 15.12
N LEU A 317 9.55 7.88 14.53
CA LEU A 317 10.88 8.47 14.78
C LEU A 317 10.80 9.66 15.74
#